data_AF-A0A6S6ZM39-F1
#
_entry.id   AF-A0A6S6ZM39-F1
#
_cell.length_a   1.000
_cell.length_b   1.000
_cell.length_c   1.000
_cell.angle_alpha   90.00
_cell.angle_beta   90.00
_cell.angle_gamma   90.00
#
_symmetry.space_group_name_H-M   'P 1'
#
loop_
_entity.id
_entity.type
_entity.pdbx_description
1 polymer ?
#
loop_
_entity_poly.entity_id
_entity_poly.type
_entity_poly.pdbx_seq_one_letter_code
_entity_poly.pdbx_strand_id
1 'polypeptide(L)'
;MSTKLKASRYLALSAATLKQRAGDLFRAAPWAFGVFVLTLPLTLLLPHLSLVATGFLLVGVINVLALARISVAWHRDILSDGRSGRAGWRLDRAEWKYFALLALFIAVVLAVVYATSRVPILIYFSLNRGGDTVFFISLFLALAAIWGPVLYLAATFAQSLPRVAVSGTYEFLRVRRASRVSAWPLMSMLFLLAVFLAFTGGYLSVGVSKMSATAIALGILGILVCTAQVMMTTAMCAVAYRESTVNVASAGS
;
A
#
# COMPACT_ATOMS: atom_id res chain seq x y z
N MET A 1 -16.71 -2.94 27.57
CA MET A 1 -16.82 -3.31 26.13
C MET A 1 -16.19 -2.22 25.27
N SER A 2 -15.12 -2.53 24.55
CA SER A 2 -14.45 -1.59 23.65
C SER A 2 -15.24 -1.43 22.35
N THR A 3 -15.99 -0.34 22.19
CA THR A 3 -16.64 0.00 20.91
C THR A 3 -15.57 0.31 19.86
N LYS A 4 -15.39 -0.61 18.91
CA LYS A 4 -14.50 -0.39 17.76
C LYS A 4 -14.98 0.82 16.95
N LEU A 5 -14.05 1.59 16.40
CA LEU A 5 -14.41 2.74 15.56
C LEU A 5 -15.23 2.25 14.36
N LYS A 6 -16.40 2.85 14.12
CA LYS A 6 -17.20 2.58 12.91
C LYS A 6 -16.38 2.89 11.65
N ALA A 7 -16.47 2.03 10.64
CA ALA A 7 -15.72 2.15 9.40
C ALA A 7 -15.88 3.52 8.71
N SER A 8 -17.11 4.05 8.68
CA SER A 8 -17.41 5.38 8.10
C SER A 8 -16.67 6.51 8.81
N ARG A 9 -16.61 6.46 10.15
CA ARG A 9 -15.89 7.45 10.96
C ARG A 9 -14.38 7.36 10.74
N TYR A 10 -13.84 6.16 10.60
CA TYR A 10 -12.42 5.95 10.32
C TYR A 10 -12.01 6.49 8.94
N LEU A 11 -12.83 6.23 7.91
CA LEU A 11 -12.60 6.78 6.57
C LEU A 11 -12.73 8.30 6.56
N ALA A 12 -13.74 8.86 7.23
CA ALA A 12 -13.93 10.31 7.32
C ALA A 12 -12.76 11.01 8.02
N LEU A 13 -12.27 10.46 9.13
CA LEU A 13 -11.09 10.98 9.84
C LEU A 13 -9.83 10.92 8.98
N SER A 14 -9.65 9.83 8.25
CA SER A 14 -8.49 9.66 7.35
C SER A 14 -8.54 10.65 6.19
N ALA A 15 -9.71 10.83 5.58
CA ALA A 15 -9.93 11.80 4.51
C ALA A 15 -9.78 13.24 4.99
N ALA A 16 -10.26 13.56 6.20
CA ALA A 16 -10.08 14.88 6.81
C ALA A 16 -8.59 15.16 7.09
N THR A 17 -7.86 14.18 7.63
CA THR A 17 -6.41 14.29 7.87
C THR A 17 -5.66 14.50 6.56
N LEU A 18 -6.03 13.77 5.50
CA LEU A 18 -5.46 13.95 4.18
C LEU A 18 -5.75 15.35 3.64
N LYS A 19 -7.00 15.81 3.67
CA LYS A 19 -7.38 17.14 3.18
C LYS A 19 -6.67 18.27 3.93
N GLN A 20 -6.53 18.13 5.25
CA GLN A 20 -5.93 19.16 6.09
C GLN A 20 -4.41 19.21 5.97
N ARG A 21 -3.74 18.06 5.78
CA ARG A 21 -2.28 17.96 5.78
C ARG A 21 -1.63 17.69 4.43
N ALA A 22 -2.41 17.51 3.34
CA ALA A 22 -1.86 17.24 2.01
C ALA A 22 -0.85 18.31 1.56
N GLY A 23 -1.08 19.60 1.86
CA GLY A 23 -0.15 20.67 1.48
C GLY A 23 1.20 20.56 2.18
N ASP A 24 1.21 20.27 3.48
CA ASP A 24 2.43 20.13 4.26
C ASP A 24 3.17 18.82 3.97
N LEU A 25 2.43 17.79 3.57
CA LEU A 25 2.93 16.52 3.06
C LEU A 25 3.85 16.69 1.85
N PHE A 26 3.40 17.45 0.84
CA PHE A 26 4.19 17.76 -0.35
C PHE A 26 5.46 18.54 -0.01
N ARG A 27 5.41 19.35 1.06
CA ARG A 27 6.55 20.15 1.52
C ARG A 27 7.54 19.35 2.37
N ALA A 28 7.09 18.30 3.04
CA ALA A 28 7.92 17.47 3.91
C ALA A 28 8.93 16.60 3.13
N ALA A 29 8.54 16.09 1.95
CA ALA A 29 9.40 15.25 1.12
C ALA A 29 9.18 15.44 -0.41
N PRO A 30 9.34 16.67 -0.95
CA PRO A 30 9.01 16.99 -2.34
C PRO A 30 9.83 16.18 -3.35
N TRP A 31 11.12 16.01 -3.08
CA TRP A 31 12.02 15.26 -3.96
C TRP A 31 11.71 13.77 -3.99
N ALA A 32 11.45 13.16 -2.83
CA ALA A 32 11.06 11.75 -2.77
C ALA A 32 9.73 11.52 -3.50
N PHE A 33 8.77 12.44 -3.36
CA PHE A 33 7.51 12.39 -4.11
C PHE A 33 7.73 12.47 -5.63
N GLY A 34 8.54 13.43 -6.09
CA GLY A 34 8.89 13.55 -7.50
C GLY A 34 9.54 12.28 -8.05
N VAL A 35 10.52 11.72 -7.32
CA VAL A 35 11.18 10.46 -7.70
C VAL A 35 10.19 9.30 -7.71
N PHE A 36 9.29 9.19 -6.72
CA PHE A 36 8.27 8.14 -6.67
C PHE A 36 7.35 8.20 -7.89
N VAL A 37 6.76 9.36 -8.19
CA VAL A 37 5.84 9.52 -9.33
C VAL A 37 6.55 9.25 -10.66
N LEU A 38 7.79 9.72 -10.81
CA LEU A 38 8.58 9.54 -12.04
C LEU A 38 8.96 8.07 -12.28
N THR A 39 9.28 7.34 -11.21
CA THR A 39 9.73 5.93 -11.30
C THR A 39 8.58 4.92 -11.28
N LEU A 40 7.39 5.32 -10.86
CA LEU A 40 6.20 4.45 -10.82
C LEU A 40 5.86 3.82 -12.18
N PRO A 41 5.73 4.57 -13.30
CA PRO A 41 5.40 3.96 -14.60
C PRO A 41 6.40 2.88 -15.03
N LEU A 42 7.70 3.13 -14.84
CA LEU A 42 8.75 2.17 -15.17
C LEU A 42 8.69 0.92 -14.27
N THR A 43 8.39 1.12 -12.99
CA THR A 43 8.22 0.01 -12.02
C THR A 43 7.03 -0.87 -12.37
N LEU A 44 5.93 -0.27 -12.86
CA LEU A 44 4.73 -1.00 -13.28
C LEU A 44 4.92 -1.76 -14.60
N LEU A 45 5.86 -1.34 -15.44
CA LEU A 45 6.23 -2.04 -16.67
C LEU A 45 7.18 -3.22 -16.43
N LEU A 46 7.83 -3.30 -15.27
CA LEU A 46 8.81 -4.33 -14.93
C LEU A 46 8.30 -5.77 -15.17
N PRO A 47 7.07 -6.16 -14.78
CA PRO A 47 6.57 -7.52 -14.99
C PRO A 47 6.34 -7.88 -16.47
N HIS A 48 6.29 -6.87 -17.35
CA HIS A 48 5.93 -7.01 -18.76
C HIS A 48 7.13 -6.93 -19.70
N LEU A 49 8.30 -6.53 -19.21
CA LEU A 49 9.53 -6.38 -19.98
C LEU A 49 10.49 -7.55 -19.67
N SER A 50 10.46 -8.58 -20.51
CA SER A 50 11.01 -9.90 -20.19
C SER A 50 12.55 -10.02 -20.12
N LEU A 51 13.36 -9.00 -20.45
CA LEU A 51 14.81 -9.21 -20.65
C LEU A 51 15.78 -8.08 -20.20
N VAL A 52 15.33 -6.94 -19.69
CA VAL A 52 16.25 -5.87 -19.19
C VAL A 52 16.19 -5.77 -17.66
N ALA A 53 16.31 -6.92 -16.99
CA ALA A 53 15.95 -7.09 -15.58
C ALA A 53 16.71 -6.16 -14.62
N THR A 54 18.00 -5.88 -14.86
CA THR A 54 18.84 -5.20 -13.85
C THR A 54 18.52 -3.71 -13.71
N GLY A 55 18.31 -3.00 -14.82
CA GLY A 55 18.01 -1.56 -14.80
C GLY A 55 16.62 -1.26 -14.24
N PHE A 56 15.61 -2.04 -14.64
CA PHE A 56 14.25 -1.86 -14.15
C PHE A 56 14.08 -2.33 -12.70
N LEU A 57 14.84 -3.33 -12.23
CA LEU A 57 14.90 -3.69 -10.82
C LEU A 57 15.46 -2.55 -9.97
N LEU A 58 16.53 -1.89 -10.43
CA LEU A 58 17.08 -0.72 -9.76
C LEU A 58 16.05 0.41 -9.65
N VAL A 59 15.30 0.66 -10.72
CA VAL A 59 14.20 1.64 -10.71
C VAL A 59 13.10 1.26 -9.72
N GLY A 60 12.75 -0.03 -9.64
CA GLY A 60 11.81 -0.53 -8.64
C GLY A 60 12.31 -0.32 -7.20
N VAL A 61 13.59 -0.61 -6.94
CA VAL A 61 14.20 -0.35 -5.63
C VAL A 61 14.19 1.15 -5.30
N ILE A 62 14.50 2.01 -6.27
CA ILE A 62 14.42 3.47 -6.11
C ILE A 62 12.99 3.90 -5.80
N ASN A 63 11.99 3.34 -6.49
CA ASN A 63 10.58 3.63 -6.26
C ASN A 63 10.14 3.25 -4.84
N VAL A 64 10.52 2.05 -4.38
CA VAL A 64 10.23 1.57 -3.02
C VAL A 64 10.95 2.41 -1.97
N LEU A 65 12.19 2.82 -2.23
CA LEU A 65 12.95 3.70 -1.33
C LEU A 65 12.30 5.08 -1.23
N ALA A 66 11.88 5.65 -2.36
CA ALA A 66 11.15 6.90 -2.42
C ALA A 66 9.82 6.81 -1.66
N LEU A 67 9.07 5.72 -1.86
CA LEU A 67 7.83 5.43 -1.14
C LEU A 67 8.05 5.32 0.37
N ALA A 68 9.12 4.63 0.79
CA ALA A 68 9.49 4.51 2.20
C ALA A 68 9.79 5.88 2.83
N ARG A 69 10.57 6.72 2.14
CA ARG A 69 10.91 8.08 2.59
C ARG A 69 9.67 8.97 2.75
N ILE A 70 8.79 8.97 1.75
CA ILE A 70 7.53 9.73 1.80
C ILE A 70 6.70 9.26 2.99
N SER A 71 6.54 7.94 3.14
CA SER A 71 5.70 7.37 4.20
C SER A 71 6.26 7.65 5.59
N VAL A 72 7.58 7.57 5.80
CA VAL A 72 8.22 7.89 7.08
C VAL A 72 8.10 9.37 7.42
N ALA A 73 8.43 10.25 6.47
CA ALA A 73 8.30 11.70 6.66
C ALA A 73 6.87 12.06 7.05
N TRP A 74 5.90 11.43 6.39
CA TRP A 74 4.51 11.73 6.62
C TRP A 74 3.95 11.13 7.91
N HIS A 75 4.35 9.91 8.29
CA HIS A 75 4.00 9.36 9.60
C HIS A 75 4.56 10.23 10.73
N ARG A 76 5.80 10.73 10.60
CA ARG A 76 6.39 11.65 11.58
C ARG A 76 5.62 12.97 11.64
N ASP A 77 5.26 13.54 10.50
CA ASP A 77 4.50 14.79 10.44
C ASP A 77 3.10 14.66 11.07
N ILE A 78 2.33 13.63 10.69
CA ILE A 78 0.98 13.37 11.22
C ILE A 78 1.02 13.21 12.74
N LEU A 79 2.03 12.50 13.27
CA LEU A 79 2.11 12.14 14.69
C LEU A 79 2.79 13.21 15.56
N SER A 80 3.60 14.10 14.99
CA SER A 80 4.28 15.19 15.71
C SER A 80 3.53 16.53 15.64
N ASP A 81 2.30 16.54 15.11
CA ASP A 81 1.51 17.74 14.85
C ASP A 81 2.29 18.84 14.09
N GLY A 82 3.08 18.44 13.09
CA GLY A 82 3.81 19.37 12.22
C GLY A 82 5.10 19.94 12.81
N ARG A 83 5.59 19.41 13.94
CA ARG A 83 6.83 19.88 14.59
C ARG A 83 8.08 19.09 14.20
N SER A 84 7.96 18.03 13.40
CA SER A 84 9.12 17.27 12.94
C SER A 84 9.93 18.08 11.91
N GLY A 85 11.20 18.36 12.24
CA GLY A 85 12.14 19.01 11.33
C GLY A 85 12.32 18.24 10.01
N ARG A 86 12.69 18.96 8.94
CA ARG A 86 12.91 18.41 7.58
C ARG A 86 13.73 17.11 7.63
N ALA A 87 13.22 16.07 6.95
CA ALA A 87 13.94 14.82 6.80
C ALA A 87 15.27 15.06 6.05
N GLY A 88 16.39 14.80 6.71
CA GLY A 88 17.72 14.89 6.11
C GLY A 88 17.97 13.78 5.08
N TRP A 89 18.96 13.98 4.21
CA TRP A 89 19.32 13.01 3.16
C TRP A 89 19.90 11.69 3.69
N ARG A 90 20.35 11.61 4.93
CA ARG A 90 20.87 10.36 5.52
C ARG A 90 19.73 9.47 6.03
N LEU A 91 19.70 8.20 5.59
CA LEU A 91 18.81 7.20 6.18
C LEU A 91 19.26 6.88 7.60
N ASP A 92 18.41 7.16 8.57
CA ASP A 92 18.61 6.71 9.94
C ASP A 92 18.20 5.24 10.13
N ARG A 93 18.60 4.61 11.23
CA ARG A 93 18.33 3.20 11.56
C ARG A 93 16.83 2.86 11.54
N ALA A 94 15.97 3.82 11.91
CA ALA A 94 14.52 3.67 11.85
C ALA A 94 13.99 3.63 10.40
N GLU A 95 14.60 4.40 9.49
CA GLU A 95 14.20 4.46 8.08
C GLU A 95 14.57 3.16 7.35
N TRP A 96 15.73 2.58 7.64
CA TRP A 96 16.13 1.26 7.14
C TRP A 96 15.19 0.14 7.58
N LYS A 97 14.78 0.17 8.86
CA LYS A 97 13.81 -0.79 9.39
C LYS A 97 12.44 -0.65 8.72
N TYR A 98 12.02 0.57 8.46
CA TYR A 98 10.78 0.84 7.72
C TYR A 98 10.89 0.32 6.29
N PHE A 99 11.98 0.64 5.59
CA PHE A 99 12.24 0.17 4.23
C PHE A 99 12.24 -1.35 4.15
N ALA A 100 12.95 -2.04 5.05
CA ALA A 100 13.00 -3.50 5.07
C ALA A 100 11.59 -4.11 5.25
N LEU A 101 10.76 -3.53 6.12
CA LEU A 101 9.40 -3.99 6.34
C LEU A 101 8.51 -3.74 5.11
N LEU A 102 8.64 -2.57 4.47
CA LEU A 102 7.91 -2.24 3.26
C LEU A 102 8.33 -3.12 2.07
N ALA A 103 9.64 -3.36 1.92
CA ALA A 103 10.17 -4.25 0.90
C ALA A 103 9.68 -5.69 1.09
N LEU A 104 9.69 -6.20 2.32
CA LEU A 104 9.14 -7.52 2.66
C LEU A 104 7.64 -7.59 2.35
N PHE A 105 6.88 -6.55 2.70
CA PHE A 105 5.46 -6.46 2.39
C PHE A 105 5.20 -6.54 0.89
N ILE A 106 5.93 -5.75 0.09
CA ILE A 106 5.80 -5.74 -1.36
C ILE A 106 6.20 -7.10 -1.95
N ALA A 107 7.27 -7.72 -1.44
CA ALA A 107 7.71 -9.05 -1.89
C ALA A 107 6.64 -10.12 -1.63
N VAL A 108 6.00 -10.11 -0.45
CA VAL A 108 4.90 -11.02 -0.13
C VAL A 108 3.71 -10.78 -1.06
N VAL A 109 3.31 -9.53 -1.30
CA VAL A 109 2.22 -9.20 -2.23
C VAL A 109 2.54 -9.68 -3.64
N LEU A 110 3.76 -9.44 -4.14
CA LEU A 110 4.19 -9.91 -5.45
C LEU A 110 4.19 -11.43 -5.56
N ALA A 111 4.64 -12.15 -4.52
CA ALA A 111 4.59 -13.60 -4.47
C ALA A 111 3.14 -14.11 -4.55
N VAL A 112 2.21 -13.46 -3.85
CA VAL A 112 0.78 -13.79 -3.88
C VAL A 112 0.18 -13.50 -5.25
N VAL A 113 0.49 -12.35 -5.87
CA VAL A 113 0.06 -12.02 -7.24
C VAL A 113 0.56 -13.08 -8.22
N TYR A 114 1.84 -13.44 -8.13
CA TYR A 114 2.43 -14.48 -8.96
C TYR A 114 1.74 -15.84 -8.78
N ALA A 115 1.52 -16.25 -7.53
CA ALA A 115 0.79 -17.49 -7.23
C ALA A 115 -0.65 -17.46 -7.77
N THR A 116 -1.33 -16.32 -7.64
CA THR A 116 -2.72 -16.14 -8.08
C THR A 116 -2.85 -16.13 -9.61
N SER A 117 -1.81 -15.71 -10.35
CA SER A 117 -1.84 -15.61 -11.82
C SER A 117 -2.16 -16.95 -12.52
N ARG A 118 -1.88 -18.08 -11.87
CA ARG A 118 -2.13 -19.43 -12.41
C ARG A 118 -3.50 -19.99 -12.05
N VAL A 119 -4.18 -19.40 -11.06
CA VAL A 119 -5.45 -19.91 -10.51
C VAL A 119 -6.57 -19.96 -11.57
N PRO A 120 -6.79 -18.94 -12.42
CA PRO A 120 -7.84 -19.01 -13.44
C PRO A 120 -7.66 -20.20 -14.39
N ILE A 121 -6.42 -20.44 -14.83
CA ILE A 121 -6.09 -21.54 -15.75
C ILE A 121 -6.32 -22.89 -15.08
N LEU A 122 -5.87 -23.06 -13.84
CA LEU A 122 -6.06 -24.30 -13.07
C LEU A 122 -7.55 -24.61 -12.87
N ILE A 123 -8.36 -23.62 -12.52
CA ILE A 123 -9.81 -23.77 -12.34
C ILE A 123 -10.48 -24.10 -13.68
N TYR A 124 -10.11 -23.41 -14.76
CA TYR A 124 -10.66 -23.66 -16.10
C TYR A 124 -10.45 -25.11 -16.55
N PHE A 125 -9.23 -25.63 -16.41
CA PHE A 125 -8.93 -27.03 -16.75
C PHE A 125 -9.59 -28.03 -15.80
N SER A 126 -9.66 -27.73 -14.50
CA SER A 126 -10.28 -28.61 -13.51
C SER A 126 -11.78 -28.78 -13.69
N LEU A 127 -12.45 -27.75 -14.22
CA LEU A 127 -13.91 -27.77 -14.44
C LEU A 127 -14.34 -28.46 -15.73
N ASN A 128 -13.42 -28.86 -16.62
CA ASN A 128 -13.65 -29.65 -17.84
C ASN A 128 -15.03 -29.43 -18.51
N ARG A 129 -15.25 -28.23 -19.07
CA ARG A 129 -16.51 -27.74 -19.68
C ARG A 129 -17.64 -27.31 -18.72
N GLY A 130 -17.35 -27.09 -17.43
CA GLY A 130 -18.30 -26.44 -16.51
C GLY A 130 -18.75 -25.08 -17.07
N GLY A 131 -20.05 -24.76 -16.94
CA GLY A 131 -20.61 -23.52 -17.45
C GLY A 131 -19.96 -22.28 -16.82
N ASP A 132 -19.97 -21.16 -17.55
CA ASP A 132 -19.28 -19.90 -17.19
C ASP A 132 -19.58 -19.45 -15.75
N THR A 133 -20.82 -19.61 -15.29
CA THR A 133 -21.23 -19.27 -13.92
C THR A 133 -20.45 -20.03 -12.85
N VAL A 134 -20.25 -21.35 -13.03
CA VAL A 134 -19.54 -22.20 -12.06
C VAL A 134 -18.04 -21.85 -12.05
N PHE A 135 -17.48 -21.54 -13.22
CA PHE A 135 -16.12 -21.05 -13.35
C PHE A 135 -15.91 -19.75 -12.55
N PHE A 136 -16.74 -18.73 -12.77
CA PHE A 136 -16.60 -17.45 -12.08
C PHE A 136 -16.81 -17.57 -10.58
N ILE A 137 -17.82 -18.32 -10.12
CA ILE A 137 -18.06 -18.55 -8.68
C ILE A 137 -16.83 -19.20 -8.03
N SER A 138 -16.31 -20.27 -8.64
CA SER A 138 -15.13 -20.98 -8.14
C SER A 138 -13.89 -20.08 -8.11
N LEU A 139 -13.72 -19.26 -9.15
CA LEU A 139 -12.62 -18.30 -9.25
C LEU A 139 -12.70 -17.23 -8.14
N PHE A 140 -13.87 -16.64 -7.90
CA PHE A 140 -14.05 -15.64 -6.85
C PHE A 140 -13.87 -16.23 -5.45
N LEU A 141 -14.33 -17.47 -5.21
CA LEU A 141 -14.10 -18.18 -3.95
C LEU A 141 -12.61 -18.44 -3.72
N ALA A 142 -11.89 -18.93 -4.73
CA ALA A 142 -10.46 -19.15 -4.64
C ALA A 142 -9.70 -17.84 -4.40
N LEU A 143 -10.04 -16.78 -5.12
CA LEU A 143 -9.47 -15.45 -4.93
C LEU A 143 -9.73 -14.92 -3.51
N ALA A 144 -10.95 -15.06 -2.99
CA ALA A 144 -11.30 -14.65 -1.64
C ALA A 144 -10.52 -15.45 -0.57
N ALA A 145 -10.36 -16.76 -0.78
CA ALA A 145 -9.59 -17.63 0.12
C ALA A 145 -8.10 -17.30 0.13
N ILE A 146 -7.52 -16.87 -1.00
CA ILE A 146 -6.12 -16.47 -1.10
C ILE A 146 -5.90 -15.05 -0.57
N TRP A 147 -6.68 -14.08 -1.07
CA TRP A 147 -6.48 -12.66 -0.77
C TRP A 147 -7.02 -12.24 0.59
N GLY A 148 -8.08 -12.87 1.10
CA GLY A 148 -8.67 -12.53 2.39
C GLY A 148 -7.66 -12.56 3.55
N PRO A 149 -6.96 -13.70 3.77
CA PRO A 149 -5.93 -13.81 4.79
C PRO A 149 -4.75 -12.87 4.54
N VAL A 150 -4.29 -12.75 3.30
CA VAL A 150 -3.16 -11.88 2.93
C VAL A 150 -3.48 -10.41 3.22
N LEU A 151 -4.65 -9.93 2.82
CA LEU A 151 -5.10 -8.56 3.07
C LEU A 151 -5.32 -8.30 4.55
N TYR A 152 -5.86 -9.26 5.30
CA TYR A 152 -6.02 -9.13 6.74
C TYR A 152 -4.67 -9.00 7.43
N LEU A 153 -3.74 -9.89 7.10
CA LEU A 153 -2.38 -9.87 7.62
C LEU A 153 -1.70 -8.54 7.28
N ALA A 154 -1.78 -8.15 6.00
CA ALA A 154 -1.28 -6.89 5.48
C ALA A 154 -1.82 -5.67 6.23
N ALA A 155 -3.14 -5.59 6.43
CA ALA A 155 -3.79 -4.51 7.16
C ALA A 155 -3.34 -4.47 8.62
N THR A 156 -3.22 -5.62 9.29
CA THR A 156 -2.75 -5.66 10.68
C THR A 156 -1.29 -5.25 10.82
N PHE A 157 -0.42 -5.64 9.88
CA PHE A 157 0.99 -5.25 9.89
C PHE A 157 1.18 -3.80 9.48
N ALA A 158 0.41 -3.29 8.52
CA ALA A 158 0.50 -1.92 8.06
C ALA A 158 0.22 -0.90 9.18
N GLN A 159 -0.62 -1.24 10.16
CA GLN A 159 -0.87 -0.41 11.35
C GLN A 159 0.36 -0.22 12.24
N SER A 160 1.40 -1.05 12.10
CA SER A 160 2.66 -0.91 12.86
C SER A 160 3.69 -0.01 12.17
N LEU A 161 3.52 0.28 10.88
CA LEU A 161 4.41 1.14 10.09
C LEU A 161 4.65 2.53 10.73
N PRO A 162 3.63 3.25 11.23
CA PRO A 162 3.83 4.56 11.85
C PRO A 162 4.72 4.48 13.10
N ARG A 163 4.63 3.38 13.87
CA ARG A 163 5.46 3.17 15.05
C ARG A 163 6.92 2.97 14.69
N VAL A 164 7.19 2.17 13.65
CA VAL A 164 8.55 1.96 13.14
C VAL A 164 9.13 3.27 12.62
N ALA A 165 8.32 4.09 11.95
CA ALA A 165 8.74 5.40 11.44
C ALA A 165 9.15 6.39 12.56
N VAL A 166 8.44 6.37 13.70
CA VAL A 166 8.69 7.29 14.82
C VAL A 166 9.74 6.76 15.80
N SER A 167 9.69 5.48 16.16
CA SER A 167 10.50 4.90 17.24
C SER A 167 11.59 3.93 16.77
N GLY A 168 11.54 3.45 15.52
CA GLY A 168 12.45 2.42 15.02
C GLY A 168 12.29 1.05 15.69
N THR A 169 11.19 0.79 16.40
CA THR A 169 10.93 -0.48 17.10
C THR A 169 9.85 -1.32 16.42
N TYR A 170 10.08 -2.63 16.33
CA TYR A 170 9.15 -3.61 15.77
C TYR A 170 8.26 -4.19 16.89
N GLU A 171 7.19 -3.50 17.27
CA GLU A 171 6.25 -3.96 18.31
C GLU A 171 4.89 -4.37 17.73
N PHE A 172 4.89 -5.30 16.77
CA PHE A 172 3.69 -5.75 16.05
C PHE A 172 2.59 -6.29 16.98
N LEU A 173 2.96 -7.14 17.94
CA LEU A 173 2.01 -7.77 18.87
C LEU A 173 1.32 -6.75 19.78
N ARG A 174 2.06 -5.73 20.25
CA ARG A 174 1.54 -4.71 21.16
C ARG A 174 0.59 -3.76 20.43
N VAL A 175 0.96 -3.33 19.22
CA VAL A 175 0.09 -2.51 18.35
C VAL A 175 -1.17 -3.27 17.98
N ARG A 176 -1.06 -4.56 17.64
CA ARG A 176 -2.22 -5.41 17.32
C ARG A 176 -3.19 -5.53 18.49
N ARG A 177 -2.70 -5.74 19.72
CA ARG A 177 -3.54 -5.85 20.92
C ARG A 177 -4.22 -4.53 21.29
N ALA A 178 -3.57 -3.40 21.02
CA ALA A 178 -4.11 -2.06 21.30
C ALA A 178 -5.10 -1.57 20.22
N SER A 179 -5.12 -2.18 19.03
CA SER A 179 -5.92 -1.71 17.90
C SER A 179 -7.42 -1.88 18.13
N ARG A 180 -8.15 -0.76 18.20
CA ARG A 180 -9.63 -0.71 18.23
C ARG A 180 -10.25 -0.36 16.88
N VAL A 181 -9.45 -0.29 15.83
CA VAL A 181 -9.93 0.00 14.47
C VAL A 181 -10.22 -1.31 13.76
N SER A 182 -11.36 -1.41 13.08
CA SER A 182 -11.63 -2.56 12.22
C SER A 182 -10.58 -2.62 11.12
N ALA A 183 -10.01 -3.81 10.85
CA ALA A 183 -9.03 -3.97 9.76
C ALA A 183 -9.68 -3.86 8.37
N TRP A 184 -11.00 -4.05 8.30
CA TRP A 184 -11.74 -4.19 7.04
C TRP A 184 -11.62 -2.98 6.09
N PRO A 185 -11.73 -1.72 6.54
CA PRO A 185 -11.55 -0.56 5.65
C PRO A 185 -10.15 -0.50 5.05
N LEU A 186 -9.13 -0.87 5.83
CA LEU A 186 -7.74 -0.90 5.35
C LEU A 186 -7.50 -2.07 4.39
N MET A 187 -8.09 -3.23 4.66
CA MET A 187 -8.09 -4.38 3.74
C MET A 187 -8.70 -3.99 2.39
N SER A 188 -9.87 -3.35 2.39
CA SER A 188 -10.54 -2.90 1.15
C SER A 188 -9.68 -1.89 0.40
N MET A 189 -9.04 -0.97 1.11
CA MET A 189 -8.16 0.03 0.51
C MET A 189 -6.92 -0.60 -0.13
N LEU A 190 -6.28 -1.56 0.56
CA LEU A 190 -5.13 -2.31 0.04
C LEU A 190 -5.51 -3.19 -1.15
N PHE A 191 -6.71 -3.80 -1.12
CA PHE A 191 -7.23 -4.57 -2.24
C PHE A 191 -7.46 -3.70 -3.46
N LEU A 192 -8.13 -2.55 -3.28
CA LEU A 192 -8.33 -1.58 -4.35
C LEU A 192 -6.98 -1.12 -4.92
N LEU A 193 -6.02 -0.80 -4.05
CA LEU A 193 -4.68 -0.45 -4.50
C LEU A 193 -4.04 -1.54 -5.35
N ALA A 194 -4.08 -2.81 -4.92
CA ALA A 194 -3.54 -3.93 -5.68
C ALA A 194 -4.23 -4.10 -7.04
N VAL A 195 -5.55 -3.98 -7.09
CA VAL A 195 -6.34 -4.04 -8.32
C VAL A 195 -5.94 -2.92 -9.28
N PHE A 196 -5.93 -1.67 -8.81
CA PHE A 196 -5.54 -0.52 -9.64
C PHE A 196 -4.10 -0.62 -10.11
N LEU A 197 -3.18 -1.14 -9.29
CA LEU A 197 -1.80 -1.36 -9.68
C LEU A 197 -1.70 -2.34 -10.87
N ALA A 198 -2.44 -3.44 -10.82
CA ALA A 198 -2.49 -4.43 -11.88
C ALA A 198 -3.12 -3.88 -13.17
N PHE A 199 -4.25 -3.19 -13.07
CA PHE A 199 -4.90 -2.54 -14.21
C PHE A 199 -4.00 -1.49 -14.86
N THR A 200 -3.36 -0.65 -14.04
CA THR A 200 -2.46 0.41 -14.51
C THR A 200 -1.27 -0.18 -15.25
N GLY A 201 -0.61 -1.20 -14.67
CA GLY A 201 0.48 -1.92 -15.33
C GLY A 201 0.06 -2.54 -16.67
N GLY A 202 -1.12 -3.16 -16.72
CA GLY A 202 -1.70 -3.70 -17.95
C GLY A 202 -1.93 -2.65 -19.04
N TYR A 203 -2.56 -1.51 -18.71
CA TYR A 203 -2.79 -0.43 -19.65
C TYR A 203 -1.48 0.21 -20.14
N LEU A 204 -0.50 0.42 -19.26
CA LEU A 204 0.82 0.90 -19.65
C LEU A 204 1.53 -0.09 -20.59
N SER A 205 1.47 -1.39 -20.29
CA SER A 205 2.03 -2.42 -21.16
C SER A 205 1.38 -2.43 -22.54
N VAL A 206 0.05 -2.29 -22.62
CA VAL A 206 -0.68 -2.17 -23.90
C VAL A 206 -0.31 -0.87 -24.62
N GLY A 207 -0.22 0.24 -23.90
CA GLY A 207 0.17 1.54 -24.45
C GLY A 207 1.56 1.52 -25.09
N VAL A 208 2.53 0.90 -24.41
CA VAL A 208 3.91 0.77 -24.93
C VAL A 208 3.97 -0.23 -26.08
N SER A 209 3.36 -1.41 -25.95
CA SER A 209 3.45 -2.47 -26.96
C SER A 209 2.68 -2.17 -28.24
N LYS A 210 1.52 -1.50 -28.14
CA LYS A 210 0.63 -1.21 -29.28
C LYS A 210 0.63 0.26 -29.68
N MET A 211 1.50 1.09 -29.11
CA MET A 211 1.56 2.55 -29.34
C MET A 211 0.18 3.23 -29.23
N SER A 212 -0.63 2.81 -28.25
CA SER A 212 -1.99 3.29 -28.08
C SER A 212 -2.04 4.50 -27.16
N ALA A 213 -2.38 5.67 -27.72
CA ALA A 213 -2.52 6.91 -26.96
C ALA A 213 -3.61 6.82 -25.85
N THR A 214 -4.71 6.10 -26.11
CA THR A 214 -5.79 5.90 -25.14
C THR A 214 -5.33 5.03 -23.96
N ALA A 215 -4.58 3.97 -24.22
CA ALA A 215 -4.02 3.12 -23.17
C ALA A 215 -2.97 3.87 -22.33
N ILE A 216 -2.17 4.74 -22.96
CA ILE A 216 -1.24 5.62 -22.24
C ILE A 216 -2.00 6.60 -21.33
N ALA A 217 -3.05 7.24 -21.84
CA ALA A 217 -3.86 8.17 -21.05
C ALA A 217 -4.52 7.48 -19.84
N LEU A 218 -5.07 6.27 -20.02
CA LEU A 218 -5.62 5.47 -18.93
C LEU A 218 -4.55 5.00 -17.94
N GLY A 219 -3.34 4.68 -18.42
CA GLY A 219 -2.19 4.37 -17.57
C GLY A 219 -1.78 5.55 -16.69
N ILE A 220 -1.72 6.77 -17.25
CA ILE A 220 -1.43 7.99 -16.50
C ILE A 220 -2.51 8.25 -15.44
N LEU A 221 -3.79 8.11 -15.81
CA LEU A 221 -4.89 8.24 -14.85
C LEU A 221 -4.78 7.20 -13.73
N GLY A 222 -4.44 5.97 -14.07
CA GLY A 222 -4.19 4.89 -13.11
C GLY A 222 -3.06 5.20 -12.13
N ILE A 223 -1.96 5.80 -12.60
CA ILE A 223 -0.84 6.27 -11.76
C ILE A 223 -1.30 7.30 -10.72
N LEU A 224 -2.13 8.27 -11.14
CA LEU A 224 -2.67 9.28 -10.23
C LEU A 224 -3.57 8.64 -9.17
N VAL A 225 -4.42 7.69 -9.55
CA VAL A 225 -5.28 6.95 -8.62
C VAL A 225 -4.44 6.12 -7.64
N CYS A 226 -3.44 5.38 -8.12
CA CYS A 226 -2.54 4.60 -7.25
C CYS A 226 -1.82 5.50 -6.24
N THR A 227 -1.35 6.67 -6.68
CA THR A 227 -0.69 7.65 -5.82
C THR A 227 -1.65 8.17 -4.74
N ALA A 228 -2.87 8.53 -5.10
CA ALA A 228 -3.90 8.96 -4.15
C ALA A 228 -4.26 7.84 -3.14
N GLN A 229 -4.31 6.59 -3.60
CA GLN A 229 -4.60 5.43 -2.75
C GLN A 229 -3.47 5.09 -1.79
N VAL A 230 -2.21 5.18 -2.22
CA VAL A 230 -1.03 5.12 -1.34
C VAL A 230 -1.12 6.20 -0.27
N MET A 231 -1.49 7.42 -0.67
CA MET A 231 -1.64 8.51 0.28
C MET A 231 -2.69 8.18 1.34
N MET A 232 -3.90 7.85 0.89
CA MET A 232 -5.00 7.50 1.79
C MET A 232 -4.66 6.32 2.71
N THR A 233 -3.98 5.28 2.21
CA THR A 233 -3.55 4.13 3.01
C THR A 233 -2.59 4.54 4.12
N THR A 234 -1.64 5.43 3.83
CA THR A 234 -0.67 5.92 4.82
C THR A 234 -1.37 6.77 5.89
N ALA A 235 -2.33 7.62 5.49
CA ALA A 235 -3.15 8.38 6.43
C ALA A 235 -3.99 7.46 7.34
N MET A 236 -4.61 6.42 6.77
CA MET A 236 -5.35 5.39 7.51
C MET A 236 -4.46 4.70 8.54
N CYS A 237 -3.24 4.31 8.19
CA CYS A 237 -2.28 3.72 9.12
C CYS A 237 -1.92 4.68 10.27
N ALA A 238 -1.66 5.96 9.96
CA ALA A 238 -1.32 6.96 10.97
C ALA A 238 -2.47 7.22 11.96
N VAL A 239 -3.70 7.35 11.46
CA VAL A 239 -4.91 7.51 12.30
C VAL A 239 -5.12 6.28 13.18
N ALA A 240 -5.00 5.07 12.62
CA ALA A 240 -5.14 3.84 13.40
C ALA A 240 -4.10 3.74 14.52
N TYR A 241 -2.87 4.19 14.27
CA TYR A 241 -1.82 4.24 15.29
C TYR A 241 -2.13 5.27 16.39
N ARG A 242 -2.53 6.50 16.03
CA ARG A 242 -2.88 7.56 16.99
C ARG A 242 -4.03 7.14 17.92
N GLU A 243 -5.06 6.52 17.37
CA GLU A 243 -6.19 5.99 18.16
C GLU A 243 -5.75 4.86 19.10
N SER A 244 -4.74 4.08 18.70
CA SER A 244 -4.20 3.01 19.54
C SER A 244 -3.34 3.55 20.69
N THR A 245 -2.59 4.64 20.49
CA THR A 245 -1.70 5.22 21.52
C THR A 245 -2.45 6.01 22.59
N VAL A 246 -3.47 6.81 22.21
CA VAL A 246 -4.33 7.55 23.16
C VAL A 246 -4.93 6.62 24.22
N ASN A 247 -5.30 5.41 23.82
CA ASN A 247 -5.89 4.43 24.73
C ASN A 247 -4.89 3.72 25.65
N VAL A 248 -3.64 3.54 25.22
CA VAL A 248 -2.59 3.01 26.12
C VAL A 248 -2.30 4.00 27.23
N ALA A 249 -2.34 5.30 26.93
CA ALA A 249 -2.17 6.35 27.93
C ALA A 249 -3.34 6.40 28.93
N SER A 250 -4.59 6.24 28.48
CA SER A 250 -5.77 6.26 29.37
C SER A 250 -6.00 4.96 30.16
N ALA A 251 -5.40 3.84 29.75
CA ALA A 251 -5.45 2.58 30.50
C ALA A 251 -4.34 2.47 31.57
N GLY A 252 -3.36 3.37 31.55
CA GLY A 252 -2.26 3.45 32.52
C GLY A 252 -2.44 4.55 33.58
N SER A 253 -3.57 5.26 33.56
CA SER A 253 -4.02 6.25 34.55
C SER A 253 -5.18 5.69 35.36
#